data_AF-A0A1W4XI09-F1
#
_entry.id   AF-A0A1W4XI09-F1
#
_cell.length_a   1.000
_cell.length_b   1.000
_cell.length_c   1.000
_cell.angle_alpha   90.00
_cell.angle_beta   90.00
_cell.angle_gamma   90.00
#
_symmetry.space_group_name_H-M   'P 1'
#
loop_
_entity.id
_entity.type
_entity.pdbx_description
1 polymer ?
#
loop_
_entity_poly.entity_id
_entity_poly.type
_entity_poly.pdbx_seq_one_letter_code
_entity_poly.pdbx_strand_id
1 'polypeptide(L)'
;MYFESILLKFICRFIDMVISVKAEARLLARRQARAEAREIRMRELERQQKEQEENADRQYDMIEASSRSTRTVGSRYLSSRRSSEDSLEDGGSLRELRHELKELEEKFRKAMIANAQLDNEKAAQTYQLELLKDRIEEIEDELSRLKREHKDKCREHDQLKRLSARLKDDLAVTRSELEERDRLIAEKGLVIVIEEEPPLMDGTVNGEIVTTAKKVLVTAENAQLLESAGEGSLDVRLGKFVAEKKDLQDQINHLRLELEEERNKRRKSSGISNGPTSDDYDLDDVQRDVVRQLADFKFRAQKAEQDVATLQATVARLESQVIRYKSAAEMYEKSEEALKQEKRKLQREAREAQSRAEELETSNTHLLKRLDKLKNAKSALLKDL
;
A
#
# COMPACT_ATOMS: atom_id res chain seq x y z
N MET A 1 -7.95 25.26 -10.99
CA MET A 1 -7.08 25.20 -9.78
C MET A 1 -7.26 23.95 -8.92
N TYR A 2 -8.34 23.75 -8.13
CA TYR A 2 -8.44 22.54 -7.28
C TYR A 2 -8.53 21.23 -8.09
N PHE A 3 -9.32 21.24 -9.17
CA PHE A 3 -9.46 20.07 -10.06
C PHE A 3 -8.15 19.71 -10.77
N GLU A 4 -7.40 20.69 -11.28
CA GLU A 4 -6.11 20.44 -11.94
C GLU A 4 -5.05 19.92 -10.98
N SER A 5 -5.01 20.43 -9.74
CA SER A 5 -4.07 19.93 -8.72
C SER A 5 -4.35 18.47 -8.34
N ILE A 6 -5.63 18.10 -8.27
CA ILE A 6 -6.05 16.71 -8.02
C ILE A 6 -5.70 15.83 -9.23
N LEU A 7 -5.99 16.31 -10.44
CA LEU A 7 -5.71 15.58 -11.68
C LEU A 7 -4.20 15.34 -11.87
N LEU A 8 -3.36 16.35 -11.60
CA LEU A 8 -1.91 16.25 -11.72
C LEU A 8 -1.32 15.26 -10.70
N LYS A 9 -1.82 15.29 -9.45
CA LYS A 9 -1.43 14.29 -8.43
C LYS A 9 -1.84 12.88 -8.83
N PHE A 10 -3.01 12.73 -9.45
CA PHE A 10 -3.49 11.44 -9.94
C PHE A 10 -2.63 10.93 -11.09
N ILE A 11 -2.29 11.79 -12.05
CA ILE A 11 -1.42 11.48 -13.19
C ILE A 11 -0.01 11.11 -12.73
N CYS A 12 0.60 11.85 -11.79
CA CYS A 12 1.90 11.51 -11.23
C CYS A 12 1.89 10.15 -10.53
N ARG A 13 0.88 9.89 -9.68
CA ARG A 13 0.73 8.59 -9.02
C ARG A 13 0.55 7.45 -10.03
N PHE A 14 -0.23 7.68 -11.08
CA PHE A 14 -0.45 6.70 -12.14
C PHE A 14 0.83 6.41 -12.92
N ILE A 15 1.60 7.44 -13.27
CA ILE A 15 2.89 7.28 -13.96
C ILE A 15 3.90 6.53 -13.08
N ASP A 16 4.02 6.89 -11.80
CA ASP A 16 4.92 6.22 -10.87
C ASP A 16 4.53 4.74 -10.66
N MET A 17 3.23 4.45 -10.55
CA MET A 17 2.70 3.10 -10.51
C MET A 17 3.04 2.31 -11.77
N VAL A 18 2.83 2.89 -12.96
CA VAL A 18 3.13 2.24 -14.25
C VAL A 18 4.64 1.97 -14.40
N ILE A 19 5.49 2.91 -13.98
CA ILE A 19 6.95 2.74 -14.00
C ILE A 19 7.36 1.61 -13.03
N SER A 20 6.81 1.59 -11.81
CA SER A 20 7.10 0.56 -10.82
C SER A 20 6.71 -0.83 -11.30
N VAL A 21 5.48 -1.00 -11.79
CA VAL A 21 4.97 -2.28 -12.33
C VAL A 21 5.82 -2.74 -13.51
N LYS A 22 6.23 -1.83 -14.40
CA LYS A 22 7.08 -2.16 -15.55
C LYS A 22 8.51 -2.54 -15.15
N ALA A 23 9.05 -1.94 -14.09
CA ALA A 23 10.35 -2.31 -13.54
C ALA A 23 10.29 -3.69 -12.87
N GLU A 24 9.22 -3.98 -12.13
CA GLU A 24 8.98 -5.28 -11.50
C GLU A 24 8.81 -6.40 -12.54
N ALA A 25 8.04 -6.17 -13.60
CA ALA A 25 7.89 -7.12 -14.70
C ALA A 25 9.22 -7.43 -15.41
N ARG A 26 10.09 -6.42 -15.59
CA ARG A 26 11.44 -6.62 -16.14
C ARG A 26 12.34 -7.44 -15.22
N LEU A 27 12.27 -7.20 -13.92
CA LEU A 27 12.98 -7.99 -12.91
C LEU A 27 12.51 -9.45 -12.91
N LEU A 28 11.20 -9.66 -12.97
CA LEU A 28 10.60 -11.00 -13.04
C LEU A 28 11.05 -11.76 -14.30
N ALA A 29 11.01 -11.09 -15.46
CA ALA A 29 11.48 -11.65 -16.72
C ALA A 29 12.98 -12.01 -16.68
N ARG A 30 13.80 -11.17 -16.04
CA ARG A 30 15.24 -11.45 -15.86
C ARG A 30 15.47 -12.64 -14.93
N ARG A 31 14.69 -12.78 -13.86
CA ARG A 31 14.72 -13.95 -12.96
C ARG A 31 14.31 -15.23 -13.69
N GLN A 32 13.25 -15.17 -14.48
CA GLN A 32 12.78 -16.29 -15.29
C GLN A 32 13.83 -16.72 -16.33
N ALA A 33 14.43 -15.76 -17.06
CA ALA A 33 15.49 -16.06 -18.03
C ALA A 33 16.73 -16.68 -17.37
N ARG A 34 17.11 -16.24 -16.16
CA ARG A 34 18.19 -16.88 -15.38
C ARG A 34 17.81 -18.30 -14.95
N ALA A 35 16.58 -18.52 -14.48
CA ALA A 35 16.11 -19.85 -14.10
C ALA A 35 16.10 -20.82 -15.29
N GLU A 36 15.61 -20.37 -16.46
CA GLU A 36 15.63 -21.15 -17.70
C GLU A 36 17.07 -21.43 -18.17
N ALA A 37 17.99 -20.46 -18.05
CA ALA A 37 19.41 -20.66 -18.37
C ALA A 37 20.07 -21.70 -17.45
N ARG A 38 19.77 -21.70 -16.14
CA ARG A 38 20.23 -22.74 -15.21
C ARG A 38 19.71 -24.11 -15.61
N GLU A 39 18.42 -24.21 -15.96
CA GLU A 39 17.79 -25.46 -16.33
C GLU A 39 18.36 -26.06 -17.62
N ILE A 40 18.61 -25.22 -18.64
CA ILE A 40 19.25 -25.65 -19.89
C ILE A 40 20.66 -26.18 -19.61
N ARG A 41 21.44 -25.46 -18.80
CA ARG A 41 22.82 -25.83 -18.48
C ARG A 41 22.91 -27.10 -17.64
N MET A 42 21.95 -27.33 -16.73
CA MET A 42 21.81 -28.59 -16.00
C MET A 42 21.57 -29.77 -16.92
N ARG A 43 20.62 -29.65 -17.86
CA ARG A 43 20.35 -30.73 -18.82
C ARG A 43 21.56 -31.02 -19.71
N GLU A 44 22.33 -29.99 -20.07
CA GLU A 44 23.55 -30.18 -20.87
C GLU A 44 24.67 -30.86 -20.07
N LEU A 45 24.84 -30.52 -18.79
CA LEU A 45 25.78 -31.20 -17.89
C LEU A 45 25.40 -32.66 -17.66
N GLU A 46 24.13 -32.97 -17.41
CA GLU A 46 23.64 -34.35 -17.30
C GLU A 46 23.88 -35.14 -18.60
N ARG A 47 23.66 -34.51 -19.75
CA ARG A 47 23.93 -35.13 -21.05
C ARG A 47 25.43 -35.40 -21.25
N GLN A 48 26.30 -34.45 -20.90
CA GLN A 48 27.74 -34.64 -20.98
C GLN A 48 28.23 -35.75 -20.04
N GLN A 49 27.71 -35.83 -18.82
CA GLN A 49 28.02 -36.91 -17.89
C GLN A 49 27.61 -38.27 -18.47
N LYS A 50 26.40 -38.36 -19.02
CA LYS A 50 25.91 -39.59 -19.65
C LYS A 50 26.72 -39.99 -20.88
N GLU A 51 27.06 -39.03 -21.75
CA GLU A 51 27.90 -39.29 -22.92
C GLU A 51 29.32 -39.73 -22.52
N GLN A 52 29.87 -39.19 -21.44
CA GLN A 52 31.17 -39.62 -20.90
C GLN A 52 31.12 -41.01 -20.26
N GLU A 53 30.06 -41.35 -19.54
CA GLU A 53 29.83 -42.70 -18.98
C GLU A 53 29.72 -43.72 -20.11
N GLU A 54 28.90 -43.45 -21.13
CA GLU A 54 28.80 -44.29 -22.33
C GLU A 54 30.15 -44.43 -23.06
N ASN A 55 30.98 -43.38 -23.10
CA ASN A 55 32.29 -43.44 -23.74
C ASN A 55 33.31 -44.22 -22.91
N ALA A 56 33.23 -44.13 -21.57
CA ALA A 56 34.03 -44.90 -20.65
C ALA A 56 33.70 -46.40 -20.76
N ASP A 57 32.41 -46.73 -20.85
CA ASP A 57 31.93 -48.10 -21.08
C ASP A 57 32.41 -48.64 -22.43
N ARG A 58 32.28 -47.85 -23.51
CA ARG A 58 32.79 -48.23 -24.84
C ARG A 58 34.30 -48.44 -24.85
N GLN A 59 35.08 -47.59 -24.17
CA GLN A 59 36.52 -47.79 -24.03
C GLN A 59 36.84 -49.06 -23.23
N TYR A 60 36.09 -49.32 -22.16
CA TYR A 60 36.23 -50.53 -21.34
C TYR A 60 35.96 -51.79 -22.18
N ASP A 61 34.87 -51.83 -22.94
CA ASP A 61 34.52 -52.93 -23.85
C ASP A 61 35.59 -53.15 -24.93
N MET A 62 36.15 -52.08 -25.49
CA MET A 62 37.19 -52.18 -26.52
C MET A 62 38.50 -52.75 -25.98
N ILE A 63 38.85 -52.42 -24.74
CA ILE A 63 40.02 -52.96 -24.03
C ILE A 63 39.77 -54.40 -23.60
N GLU A 64 38.56 -54.74 -23.17
CA GLU A 64 38.18 -56.12 -22.86
C GLU A 64 38.22 -57.00 -24.12
N ALA A 65 37.71 -56.51 -25.26
CA ALA A 65 37.79 -57.18 -26.55
C ALA A 65 39.25 -57.37 -27.02
N SER A 66 40.11 -56.36 -26.83
CA SER A 66 41.52 -56.42 -27.19
C SER A 66 42.30 -57.43 -26.32
N SER A 67 41.99 -57.51 -25.02
CA SER A 67 42.59 -58.49 -24.10
C SER A 67 42.12 -59.93 -24.33
N ARG A 68 40.89 -60.12 -24.86
CA ARG A 68 40.39 -61.42 -25.34
C ARG A 68 41.00 -61.83 -26.68
N SER A 69 41.28 -60.87 -27.57
CA SER A 69 41.94 -61.11 -28.87
C SER A 69 43.41 -61.55 -28.71
N THR A 70 44.11 -61.06 -27.67
CA THR A 70 45.49 -61.51 -27.37
C THR A 70 45.55 -62.94 -26.83
N ARG A 71 44.43 -63.52 -26.39
CA ARG A 71 44.37 -64.89 -25.85
C ARG A 71 44.06 -65.96 -26.91
N THR A 72 43.72 -65.59 -28.13
CA THR A 72 43.24 -66.54 -29.16
C THR A 72 44.12 -66.67 -30.41
N VAL A 73 45.23 -65.92 -30.53
CA VAL A 73 46.13 -65.98 -31.72
C VAL A 73 47.51 -66.59 -31.41
N GLY A 74 47.59 -67.47 -30.39
CA GLY A 74 48.85 -68.07 -29.94
C GLY A 74 48.92 -69.59 -30.01
N SER A 75 48.25 -70.25 -30.96
CA SER A 75 48.44 -71.69 -31.17
C SER A 75 48.12 -72.07 -32.60
N ARG A 76 49.13 -72.07 -33.46
CA ARG A 76 49.23 -72.98 -34.60
C ARG A 76 50.62 -72.88 -35.25
N TYR A 77 51.35 -73.99 -35.13
CA TYR A 77 52.52 -74.42 -35.90
C TYR A 77 53.78 -73.55 -35.81
N LEU A 78 54.82 -74.09 -35.17
CA LEU A 78 56.08 -74.48 -35.83
C LEU A 78 56.97 -75.21 -34.81
N SER A 79 56.88 -76.54 -34.85
CA SER A 79 57.98 -77.41 -34.45
C SER A 79 59.09 -77.24 -35.49
N SER A 80 60.21 -76.64 -35.11
CA SER A 80 61.47 -76.83 -35.82
C SER A 80 62.63 -76.66 -34.85
N ARG A 81 63.35 -77.76 -34.69
CA ARG A 81 64.59 -77.88 -33.92
C ARG A 81 65.75 -77.28 -34.72
N ARG A 82 66.48 -76.33 -34.12
CA ARG A 82 67.89 -75.92 -34.41
C ARG A 82 68.16 -74.68 -33.51
N SER A 83 68.73 -74.78 -32.32
CA SER A 83 70.10 -75.15 -31.95
C SER A 83 71.19 -74.31 -32.64
N SER A 84 71.68 -73.28 -31.94
CA SER A 84 73.06 -72.74 -31.83
C SER A 84 72.95 -71.27 -31.41
N GLU A 85 73.12 -70.95 -30.14
CA GLU A 85 74.39 -70.63 -29.45
C GLU A 85 74.73 -69.13 -29.56
N ASP A 86 74.90 -68.54 -28.37
CA ASP A 86 75.55 -67.27 -28.08
C ASP A 86 74.73 -65.95 -28.11
N SER A 87 74.14 -65.60 -26.96
CA SER A 87 74.12 -64.23 -26.40
C SER A 87 73.52 -64.28 -24.99
N LEU A 88 74.36 -64.56 -24.00
CA LEU A 88 74.02 -64.42 -22.58
C LEU A 88 73.97 -62.92 -22.22
N GLU A 89 73.08 -62.56 -21.27
CA GLU A 89 72.92 -61.25 -20.59
C GLU A 89 71.87 -60.22 -21.11
N ASP A 90 70.87 -60.56 -21.94
CA ASP A 90 69.79 -59.58 -22.29
C ASP A 90 68.34 -60.09 -22.18
N GLY A 91 68.12 -61.39 -21.94
CA GLY A 91 66.76 -61.94 -21.81
C GLY A 91 66.02 -61.50 -20.53
N GLY A 92 66.77 -61.24 -19.46
CA GLY A 92 66.26 -60.72 -18.17
C GLY A 92 65.96 -59.23 -18.25
N SER A 93 66.92 -58.45 -18.76
CA SER A 93 66.78 -57.00 -18.94
C SER A 93 65.61 -56.63 -19.87
N LEU A 94 65.45 -57.33 -21.00
CA LEU A 94 64.32 -57.09 -21.90
C LEU A 94 62.96 -57.46 -21.28
N ARG A 95 62.92 -58.43 -20.37
CA ARG A 95 61.70 -58.85 -19.67
C ARG A 95 61.36 -57.88 -18.53
N GLU A 96 62.36 -57.43 -17.80
CA GLU A 96 62.25 -56.39 -16.76
C GLU A 96 61.83 -55.05 -17.37
N LEU A 97 62.45 -54.61 -18.46
CA LEU A 97 62.04 -53.42 -19.23
C LEU A 97 60.60 -53.53 -19.74
N ARG A 98 60.14 -54.73 -20.15
CA ARG A 98 58.73 -54.95 -20.52
C ARG A 98 57.79 -54.87 -19.31
N HIS A 99 58.22 -55.33 -18.14
CA HIS A 99 57.46 -55.20 -16.90
C HIS A 99 57.39 -53.75 -16.43
N GLU A 100 58.51 -53.02 -16.45
CA GLU A 100 58.58 -51.59 -16.14
C GLU A 100 57.76 -50.76 -17.11
N LEU A 101 57.82 -51.05 -18.42
CA LEU A 101 57.00 -50.41 -19.43
C LEU A 101 55.51 -50.61 -19.12
N LYS A 102 55.10 -51.84 -18.76
CA LYS A 102 53.72 -52.14 -18.40
C LYS A 102 53.29 -51.44 -17.11
N GLU A 103 54.15 -51.36 -16.10
CA GLU A 103 53.89 -50.59 -14.89
C GLU A 103 53.76 -49.08 -15.16
N LEU A 104 54.60 -48.55 -16.06
CA LEU A 104 54.54 -47.15 -16.48
C LEU A 104 53.25 -46.87 -17.26
N GLU A 105 52.85 -47.77 -18.16
CA GLU A 105 51.58 -47.72 -18.88
C GLU A 105 50.39 -47.76 -17.92
N GLU A 106 50.41 -48.62 -16.90
CA GLU A 106 49.36 -48.69 -15.88
C GLU A 106 49.31 -47.42 -15.01
N LYS A 107 50.47 -46.86 -14.63
CA LYS A 107 50.55 -45.57 -13.90
C LYS A 107 50.02 -44.42 -14.75
N PHE A 108 50.38 -44.36 -16.03
CA PHE A 108 49.89 -43.36 -16.97
C PHE A 108 48.38 -43.46 -17.17
N ARG A 109 47.86 -44.68 -17.33
CA ARG A 109 46.41 -44.94 -17.40
C ARG A 109 45.68 -44.46 -16.13
N LYS A 110 46.19 -44.78 -14.94
CA LYS A 110 45.62 -44.31 -13.67
C LYS A 110 45.62 -42.79 -13.57
N ALA A 111 46.72 -42.14 -13.97
CA ALA A 111 46.83 -40.69 -13.98
C ALA A 111 45.84 -40.04 -14.97
N MET A 112 45.64 -40.61 -16.16
CA MET A 112 44.64 -40.12 -17.11
C MET A 112 43.20 -40.25 -16.58
N ILE A 113 42.86 -41.37 -15.93
CA ILE A 113 41.54 -41.56 -15.32
C ILE A 113 41.33 -40.54 -14.18
N ALA A 114 42.32 -40.37 -13.30
CA ALA A 114 42.24 -39.39 -12.21
C ALA A 114 42.13 -37.95 -12.74
N ASN A 115 42.84 -37.61 -13.81
CA ASN A 115 42.75 -36.27 -14.42
C ASN A 115 41.36 -36.02 -15.02
N ALA A 116 40.78 -37.02 -15.70
CA ALA A 116 39.41 -36.93 -16.21
C ALA A 116 38.38 -36.79 -15.08
N GLN A 117 38.56 -37.50 -13.96
CA GLN A 117 37.73 -37.35 -12.77
C GLN A 117 37.83 -35.95 -12.18
N LEU A 118 39.04 -35.40 -12.06
CA LEU A 118 39.27 -34.04 -11.55
C LEU A 118 38.65 -32.98 -12.46
N ASP A 119 38.71 -33.13 -13.78
CA ASP A 119 38.06 -32.21 -14.72
C ASP A 119 36.53 -32.24 -14.57
N ASN A 120 35.95 -33.41 -14.33
CA ASN A 120 34.52 -33.56 -14.05
C ASN A 120 34.11 -32.94 -12.72
N GLU A 121 34.87 -33.18 -11.64
CA GLU A 121 34.64 -32.54 -10.34
C GLU A 121 34.76 -31.01 -10.44
N LYS A 122 35.76 -30.51 -11.17
CA LYS A 122 35.94 -29.08 -11.43
C LYS A 122 34.76 -28.49 -12.19
N ALA A 123 34.25 -29.18 -13.21
CA ALA A 123 33.07 -28.74 -13.95
C ALA A 123 31.82 -28.68 -13.04
N ALA A 124 31.61 -29.71 -12.22
CA ALA A 124 30.52 -29.77 -11.25
C ALA A 124 30.60 -28.66 -10.20
N GLN A 125 31.78 -28.41 -9.62
CA GLN A 125 32.00 -27.32 -8.66
C GLN A 125 31.83 -25.95 -9.31
N THR A 126 32.27 -25.77 -10.55
CA THR A 126 32.10 -24.51 -11.30
C THR A 126 30.61 -24.22 -11.48
N TYR A 127 29.80 -25.23 -11.81
CA TYR A 127 28.35 -25.08 -11.90
C TYR A 127 27.71 -24.72 -10.55
N GLN A 128 28.12 -25.39 -9.47
CA GLN A 128 27.63 -25.04 -8.13
C GLN A 128 27.95 -23.59 -7.74
N LEU A 129 29.16 -23.11 -8.07
CA LEU A 129 29.55 -21.71 -7.85
C LEU A 129 28.69 -20.74 -8.66
N GLU A 130 28.38 -21.05 -9.91
CA GLU A 130 27.48 -20.24 -10.73
C GLU A 130 26.09 -20.18 -10.10
N LEU A 131 25.51 -21.32 -9.71
CA LEU A 131 24.18 -21.39 -9.06
C LEU A 131 24.14 -20.58 -7.76
N LEU A 132 25.20 -20.64 -6.96
CA LEU A 132 25.30 -19.87 -5.71
C LEU A 132 25.42 -18.36 -5.96
N LYS A 133 26.18 -17.92 -6.95
CA LYS A 133 26.25 -16.49 -7.34
C LYS A 133 24.88 -15.97 -7.74
N ASP A 134 24.21 -16.76 -8.54
CA ASP A 134 22.87 -16.51 -9.04
C ASP A 134 21.83 -16.42 -7.89
N ARG A 135 21.97 -17.27 -6.87
CA ARG A 135 21.17 -17.22 -5.64
C ARG A 135 21.48 -15.99 -4.79
N ILE A 136 22.74 -15.56 -4.72
CA ILE A 136 23.14 -14.33 -4.03
C ILE A 136 22.48 -13.12 -4.71
N GLU A 137 22.55 -13.02 -6.04
CA GLU A 137 21.90 -11.93 -6.79
C GLU A 137 20.39 -11.88 -6.55
N GLU A 138 19.70 -13.02 -6.48
CA GLU A 138 18.27 -13.08 -6.14
C GLU A 138 17.98 -12.51 -4.75
N ILE A 139 18.77 -12.91 -3.75
CA ILE A 139 18.61 -12.46 -2.36
C ILE A 139 18.89 -10.94 -2.25
N GLU A 140 19.89 -10.44 -2.97
CA GLU A 140 20.22 -9.01 -3.02
C GLU A 140 19.08 -8.18 -3.64
N ASP A 141 18.47 -8.68 -4.72
CA ASP A 141 17.29 -8.07 -5.34
C ASP A 141 16.09 -8.08 -4.39
N GLU A 142 15.83 -9.21 -3.70
CA GLU A 142 14.76 -9.34 -2.70
C GLU A 142 14.95 -8.38 -1.52
N LEU A 143 16.17 -8.29 -0.99
CA LEU A 143 16.54 -7.38 0.08
C LEU A 143 16.37 -5.91 -0.35
N SER A 144 16.73 -5.59 -1.59
CA SER A 144 16.52 -4.26 -2.16
C SER A 144 15.04 -3.92 -2.30
N ARG A 145 14.20 -4.89 -2.68
CA ARG A 145 12.73 -4.72 -2.74
C ARG A 145 12.14 -4.52 -1.34
N LEU A 146 12.47 -5.39 -0.38
CA LEU A 146 12.01 -5.31 1.01
C LEU A 146 12.39 -3.98 1.66
N LYS A 147 13.60 -3.44 1.39
CA LYS A 147 14.01 -2.12 1.88
C LYS A 147 13.13 -0.99 1.34
N ARG A 148 12.72 -1.05 0.06
CA ARG A 148 11.80 -0.05 -0.53
C ARG A 148 10.41 -0.16 0.07
N GLU A 149 9.87 -1.37 0.15
CA GLU A 149 8.56 -1.64 0.76
C GLU A 149 8.51 -1.17 2.22
N HIS A 150 9.55 -1.46 3.01
CA HIS A 150 9.66 -0.97 4.38
C HIS A 150 9.63 0.56 4.45
N LYS A 151 10.37 1.26 3.58
CA LYS A 151 10.38 2.73 3.53
C LYS A 151 8.99 3.29 3.19
N ASP A 152 8.27 2.66 2.28
CA ASP A 152 6.91 3.07 1.92
C ASP A 152 5.91 2.79 3.05
N LYS A 153 6.03 1.65 3.74
CA LYS A 153 5.25 1.35 4.95
C LYS A 153 5.50 2.34 6.08
N CYS A 154 6.74 2.77 6.30
CA CYS A 154 7.04 3.83 7.26
C CYS A 154 6.34 5.15 6.89
N ARG A 155 6.35 5.53 5.60
CA ARG A 155 5.66 6.74 5.11
C ARG A 155 4.14 6.65 5.31
N GLU A 156 3.54 5.50 5.04
CA GLU A 156 2.12 5.24 5.29
C GLU A 156 1.79 5.35 6.79
N HIS A 157 2.60 4.72 7.64
CA HIS A 157 2.46 4.80 9.09
C HIS A 157 2.50 6.25 9.59
N ASP A 158 3.45 7.06 9.12
CA ASP A 158 3.57 8.48 9.51
C ASP A 158 2.41 9.34 8.99
N GLN A 159 1.79 8.97 7.86
CA GLN A 159 0.57 9.61 7.38
C GLN A 159 -0.63 9.24 8.25
N LEU A 160 -0.81 7.95 8.57
CA LEU A 160 -1.87 7.47 9.45
C LEU A 160 -1.75 8.05 10.85
N LYS A 161 -0.53 8.17 11.39
CA LYS A 161 -0.28 8.80 12.69
C LYS A 161 -0.73 10.27 12.69
N ARG A 162 -0.45 11.03 11.63
CA ARG A 162 -0.91 12.43 11.48
C ARG A 162 -2.42 12.54 11.29
N LEU A 163 -3.06 11.59 10.62
CA LEU A 163 -4.52 11.54 10.49
C LEU A 163 -5.18 11.21 11.83
N SER A 164 -4.65 10.21 12.56
CA SER A 164 -5.15 9.83 13.88
C SER A 164 -5.02 10.99 14.89
N ALA A 165 -3.93 11.74 14.86
CA ALA A 165 -3.78 12.93 15.71
C ALA A 165 -4.86 13.97 15.41
N ARG A 166 -5.08 14.32 14.13
CA ARG A 166 -6.13 15.26 13.73
C ARG A 166 -7.52 14.79 14.13
N LEU A 167 -7.84 13.50 13.91
CA LEU A 167 -9.13 12.95 14.32
C LEU A 167 -9.34 12.98 15.84
N LYS A 168 -8.27 12.83 16.63
CA LYS A 168 -8.36 12.99 18.09
C LYS A 168 -8.66 14.44 18.48
N ASP A 169 -8.01 15.39 17.82
CA ASP A 169 -8.23 16.82 18.05
C ASP A 169 -9.67 17.20 17.67
N ASP A 170 -10.15 16.80 16.48
CA ASP A 170 -11.51 17.06 16.01
C ASP A 170 -12.56 16.46 16.96
N LEU A 171 -12.32 15.22 17.43
CA LEU A 171 -13.19 14.54 18.39
C LEU A 171 -13.19 15.25 19.75
N ALA A 172 -12.05 15.76 20.22
CA ALA A 172 -11.98 16.54 21.46
C ALA A 172 -12.77 17.85 21.36
N VAL A 173 -12.65 18.56 20.23
CA VAL A 173 -13.44 19.78 19.96
C VAL A 173 -14.93 19.45 19.94
N THR A 174 -15.33 18.42 19.19
CA THR A 174 -16.74 18.02 19.07
C THR A 174 -17.33 17.61 20.43
N ARG A 175 -16.55 16.90 21.27
CA ARG A 175 -16.97 16.57 22.63
C ARG A 175 -17.16 17.81 23.49
N SER A 176 -16.22 18.76 23.43
CA SER A 176 -16.32 20.02 24.18
C SER A 176 -17.56 20.83 23.76
N GLU A 177 -17.84 20.90 22.46
CA GLU A 177 -19.03 21.58 21.92
C GLU A 177 -20.33 20.90 22.38
N LEU A 178 -20.37 19.57 22.40
CA LEU A 178 -21.52 18.82 22.93
C LEU A 178 -21.72 19.06 24.43
N GLU A 179 -20.64 19.02 25.23
CA GLU A 179 -20.70 19.30 26.67
C GLU A 179 -21.13 20.75 26.97
N GLU A 180 -20.73 21.71 26.14
CA GLU A 180 -21.22 23.09 26.22
C GLU A 180 -22.71 23.15 25.88
N ARG A 181 -23.15 22.46 24.82
CA ARG A 181 -24.57 22.38 24.44
C ARG A 181 -25.43 21.79 25.55
N ASP A 182 -24.99 20.69 26.16
CA ASP A 182 -25.70 20.02 27.25
C ASP A 182 -25.74 20.89 28.52
N ARG A 183 -24.65 21.63 28.82
CA ARG A 183 -24.64 22.63 29.89
C ARG A 183 -25.64 23.75 29.64
N LEU A 184 -25.69 24.32 28.43
CA LEU A 184 -26.64 25.38 28.08
C LEU A 184 -28.09 24.89 28.15
N ILE A 185 -28.37 23.65 27.73
CA ILE A 185 -29.69 23.01 27.88
C ILE A 185 -30.09 22.96 29.36
N ALA A 186 -29.18 22.49 30.22
CA ALA A 186 -29.44 22.39 31.66
C ALA A 186 -29.61 23.77 32.32
N GLU A 187 -28.79 24.77 31.97
CA GLU A 187 -28.92 26.15 32.47
C GLU A 187 -30.26 26.80 32.11
N LYS A 188 -30.85 26.42 30.98
CA LYS A 188 -32.20 26.86 30.57
C LYS A 188 -33.33 26.04 31.22
N GLY A 189 -33.01 25.11 32.12
CA GLY A 189 -33.98 24.27 32.82
C GLY A 189 -34.65 23.24 31.92
N LEU A 190 -34.02 22.90 30.79
CA LEU A 190 -34.50 21.89 29.85
C LEU A 190 -33.79 20.56 30.10
N VAL A 191 -34.49 19.45 29.85
CA VAL A 191 -34.01 18.08 29.99
C VAL A 191 -34.37 17.32 28.71
N ILE A 192 -33.46 16.43 28.28
CA ILE A 192 -33.69 15.56 27.14
C ILE A 192 -34.42 14.31 27.63
N VAL A 193 -35.64 14.09 27.13
CA VAL A 193 -36.42 12.88 27.37
C VAL A 193 -36.34 12.00 26.12
N ILE A 194 -36.02 10.73 26.33
CA ILE A 194 -35.96 9.73 25.27
C ILE A 194 -37.37 9.15 25.10
N GLU A 195 -37.90 9.20 23.89
CA GLU A 195 -39.07 8.42 23.52
C GLU A 195 -38.63 6.99 23.24
N GLU A 196 -39.09 6.06 24.07
CA GLU A 196 -39.04 4.64 23.78
C GLU A 196 -40.12 4.33 22.72
N GLU A 197 -39.77 4.47 21.44
CA GLU A 197 -40.51 3.81 20.35
C GLU A 197 -40.00 2.38 20.20
N PRO A 198 -40.87 1.39 19.88
CA PRO A 198 -40.42 0.05 19.52
C PRO A 198 -39.49 0.14 18.30
N PRO A 199 -38.47 -0.72 18.19
CA PRO A 199 -37.48 -0.62 17.11
C PRO A 199 -38.15 -0.90 15.76
N LEU A 200 -38.42 0.15 14.98
CA LEU A 200 -38.76 0.00 13.57
C LEU A 200 -37.47 -0.13 12.76
N MET A 201 -37.32 -1.32 12.16
CA MET A 201 -36.48 -1.70 11.02
C MET A 201 -35.01 -1.23 11.03
N ASP A 202 -34.15 -2.20 11.37
CA ASP A 202 -32.71 -2.24 11.16
C ASP A 202 -32.27 -1.66 9.80
N GLY A 203 -31.72 -0.45 9.84
CA GLY A 203 -30.83 0.03 8.79
C GLY A 203 -29.40 -0.38 9.13
N THR A 204 -28.97 -1.57 8.70
CA THR A 204 -27.59 -2.01 8.90
C THR A 204 -26.65 -1.19 8.01
N VAL A 205 -25.85 -0.31 8.61
CA VAL A 205 -24.65 0.25 7.97
C VAL A 205 -23.48 -0.07 8.88
N ASN A 206 -22.58 -0.94 8.41
CA ASN A 206 -21.32 -1.31 9.07
C ASN A 206 -21.43 -2.03 10.44
N GLY A 207 -22.45 -2.85 10.67
CA GLY A 207 -22.46 -3.81 11.78
C GLY A 207 -22.67 -3.24 13.19
N GLU A 208 -22.93 -1.94 13.33
CA GLU A 208 -23.40 -1.33 14.57
C GLU A 208 -24.90 -1.05 14.48
N ILE A 209 -25.67 -1.55 15.46
CA ILE A 209 -27.09 -1.24 15.61
C ILE A 209 -27.18 0.21 16.11
N VAL A 210 -27.54 1.14 15.23
CA VAL A 210 -27.84 2.52 15.63
C VAL A 210 -29.34 2.63 15.88
N THR A 211 -29.76 2.46 17.13
CA THR A 211 -31.11 2.84 17.55
C THR A 211 -31.17 4.36 17.67
N THR A 212 -31.74 5.05 16.68
CA THR A 212 -32.07 6.47 16.81
C THR A 212 -33.37 6.63 17.60
N ALA A 213 -33.30 6.44 18.91
CA ALA A 213 -34.41 6.80 19.78
C ALA A 213 -34.70 8.30 19.63
N LYS A 214 -35.96 8.67 19.42
CA LYS A 214 -36.36 10.07 19.32
C LYS A 214 -36.09 10.76 20.65
N LYS A 215 -35.49 11.94 20.58
CA LYS A 215 -35.11 12.74 21.76
C LYS A 215 -35.87 14.05 21.72
N VAL A 216 -36.62 14.35 22.78
CA VAL A 216 -37.41 15.57 22.90
C VAL A 216 -36.87 16.41 24.05
N LEU A 217 -36.83 17.73 23.86
CA LEU A 217 -36.47 18.70 24.90
C LEU A 217 -37.74 19.18 25.61
N VAL A 218 -37.79 19.00 26.92
CA VAL A 218 -38.89 19.48 27.78
C VAL A 218 -38.32 20.20 29.00
N THR A 219 -39.11 21.00 29.69
CA THR A 219 -38.69 21.59 30.97
C THR A 219 -38.53 20.50 32.04
N ALA A 220 -37.67 20.74 33.04
CA ALA A 220 -37.47 19.80 34.15
C ALA A 220 -38.79 19.48 34.89
N GLU A 221 -39.67 20.46 35.04
CA GLU A 221 -41.00 20.28 35.63
C GLU A 221 -41.88 19.36 34.77
N ASN A 222 -41.92 19.59 33.45
CA ASN A 222 -42.69 18.74 32.54
C ASN A 222 -42.13 17.31 32.49
N ALA A 223 -40.80 17.14 32.59
CA ALA A 223 -40.19 15.81 32.66
C ALA A 223 -40.67 15.04 33.91
N GLN A 224 -40.70 15.69 35.08
CA GLN A 224 -41.21 15.09 36.32
C GLN A 224 -42.70 14.76 36.24
N LEU A 225 -43.51 15.65 35.65
CA LEU A 225 -44.93 15.36 35.40
C LEU A 225 -45.07 14.15 34.48
N LEU A 226 -44.30 14.07 33.40
CA LEU A 226 -44.31 12.94 32.48
C LEU A 226 -43.85 11.62 33.13
N GLU A 227 -43.00 11.64 34.17
CA GLU A 227 -42.70 10.44 34.97
C GLU A 227 -43.91 9.98 35.78
N SER A 228 -44.68 10.93 36.35
CA SER A 228 -45.87 10.62 37.14
C SER A 228 -47.03 10.02 36.32
N ALA A 229 -47.06 10.28 35.00
CA ALA A 229 -48.04 9.70 34.07
C ALA A 229 -47.80 8.19 33.76
N GLY A 230 -46.73 7.59 34.31
CA GLY A 230 -46.36 6.19 34.10
C GLY A 230 -45.68 5.93 32.75
N GLU A 231 -45.52 4.65 32.37
CA GLU A 231 -44.78 4.25 31.16
C GLU A 231 -45.59 4.46 29.86
N GLY A 232 -44.87 4.62 28.74
CA GLY A 232 -45.42 4.78 27.38
C GLY A 232 -44.79 5.93 26.59
N SER A 233 -45.14 6.03 25.30
CA SER A 233 -44.71 7.15 24.45
C SER A 233 -45.17 8.49 25.04
N LEU A 234 -44.53 9.59 24.60
CA LEU A 234 -44.92 10.93 25.05
C LEU A 234 -46.42 11.19 24.80
N ASP A 235 -46.90 10.81 23.63
CA ASP A 235 -48.31 10.93 23.25
C ASP A 235 -49.25 10.15 24.18
N VAL A 236 -48.87 8.93 24.58
CA VAL A 236 -49.66 8.11 25.51
C VAL A 236 -49.74 8.77 26.88
N ARG A 237 -48.61 9.29 27.38
CA ARG A 237 -48.54 9.98 28.68
C ARG A 237 -49.34 11.28 28.69
N LEU A 238 -49.23 12.08 27.63
CA LEU A 238 -50.04 13.29 27.46
C LEU A 238 -51.54 12.97 27.35
N GLY A 239 -51.90 11.88 26.67
CA GLY A 239 -53.28 11.40 26.58
C GLY A 239 -53.91 11.11 27.95
N LYS A 240 -53.16 10.52 28.89
CA LYS A 240 -53.64 10.28 30.27
C LYS A 240 -53.97 11.58 30.99
N PHE A 241 -53.09 12.59 30.93
CA PHE A 241 -53.36 13.89 31.53
C PHE A 241 -54.58 14.60 30.92
N VAL A 242 -54.78 14.47 29.61
CA VAL A 242 -55.97 15.04 28.95
C VAL A 242 -57.24 14.37 29.44
N ALA A 243 -57.23 13.05 29.66
CA ALA A 243 -58.36 12.31 30.22
C ALA A 243 -58.66 12.74 31.67
N GLU A 244 -57.65 12.76 32.54
CA GLU A 244 -57.81 13.20 33.94
C GLU A 244 -58.31 14.65 34.04
N LYS A 245 -57.79 15.55 33.19
CA LYS A 245 -58.27 16.93 33.10
C LYS A 245 -59.74 16.98 32.73
N LYS A 246 -60.19 16.13 31.79
CA LYS A 246 -61.59 16.06 31.39
C LYS A 246 -62.48 15.60 32.54
N ASP A 247 -62.08 14.56 33.26
CA ASP A 247 -62.83 14.05 34.41
C ASP A 247 -62.97 15.10 35.51
N LEU A 248 -61.88 15.82 35.82
CA LEU A 248 -61.90 16.94 36.78
C LEU A 248 -62.76 18.12 36.28
N GLN A 249 -62.72 18.42 34.99
CA GLN A 249 -63.55 19.47 34.39
C GLN A 249 -65.04 19.11 34.50
N ASP A 250 -65.40 17.86 34.26
CA ASP A 250 -66.76 17.35 34.39
C ASP A 250 -67.23 17.41 35.85
N GLN A 251 -66.36 17.07 36.82
CA GLN A 251 -66.64 17.26 38.25
C GLN A 251 -66.85 18.74 38.61
N ILE A 252 -66.00 19.65 38.11
CA ILE A 252 -66.16 21.10 38.34
C ILE A 252 -67.47 21.60 37.73
N ASN A 253 -67.83 21.15 36.53
CA ASN A 253 -69.08 21.54 35.88
C ASN A 253 -70.29 21.02 36.66
N HIS A 254 -70.22 19.79 37.19
CA HIS A 254 -71.23 19.23 38.06
C HIS A 254 -71.39 20.05 39.35
N LEU A 255 -70.29 20.29 40.06
CA LEU A 255 -70.28 21.13 41.27
C LEU A 255 -70.73 22.56 41.00
N ARG A 256 -70.42 23.12 39.83
CA ARG A 256 -70.92 24.45 39.41
C ARG A 256 -72.41 24.42 39.16
N LEU A 257 -72.94 23.36 38.54
CA LEU A 257 -74.38 23.21 38.34
C LEU A 257 -75.08 23.11 39.69
N GLU A 258 -74.56 22.31 40.63
CA GLU A 258 -75.07 22.23 42.00
C GLU A 258 -75.00 23.59 42.71
N LEU A 259 -73.87 24.30 42.61
CA LEU A 259 -73.72 25.64 43.17
C LEU A 259 -74.64 26.66 42.51
N GLU A 260 -74.92 26.52 41.21
CA GLU A 260 -75.81 27.39 40.45
C GLU A 260 -77.27 27.09 40.75
N GLU A 261 -77.64 25.83 41.00
CA GLU A 261 -78.93 25.47 41.58
C GLU A 261 -79.08 26.11 42.97
N GLU A 262 -78.03 26.06 43.80
CA GLU A 262 -78.04 26.67 45.13
C GLU A 262 -77.98 28.21 45.09
N ARG A 263 -77.32 28.77 44.08
CA ARG A 263 -77.33 30.20 43.80
C ARG A 263 -78.61 30.64 43.16
N ASN A 264 -79.31 29.86 42.34
CA ASN A 264 -80.63 30.20 41.79
C ASN A 264 -81.70 30.14 42.86
N LYS A 265 -81.54 29.26 43.87
CA LYS A 265 -82.27 29.37 45.13
C LYS A 265 -82.01 30.71 45.83
N ARG A 266 -80.78 31.25 45.78
CA ARG A 266 -80.42 32.58 46.34
C ARG A 266 -80.68 33.78 45.40
N ARG A 267 -80.66 33.64 44.08
CA ARG A 267 -80.72 34.71 43.05
C ARG A 267 -82.13 35.04 42.57
N LYS A 268 -83.15 34.49 43.21
CA LYS A 268 -84.41 35.23 43.41
C LYS A 268 -84.19 36.55 44.20
N SER A 269 -82.99 36.82 44.73
CA SER A 269 -82.61 38.02 45.49
C SER A 269 -81.62 38.96 44.77
N SER A 270 -82.03 39.57 43.64
CA SER A 270 -81.40 40.74 43.00
C SER A 270 -80.28 40.49 41.97
N GLY A 271 -80.25 41.37 40.96
CA GLY A 271 -79.26 41.37 39.89
C GLY A 271 -78.85 42.76 39.40
N ILE A 272 -77.99 42.71 38.39
CA ILE A 272 -77.66 43.71 37.33
C ILE A 272 -76.73 44.88 37.73
N SER A 273 -75.58 45.00 37.05
CA SER A 273 -75.37 45.98 35.95
C SER A 273 -73.90 46.27 35.65
N ASN A 274 -73.62 46.41 34.35
CA ASN A 274 -72.40 46.84 33.66
C ASN A 274 -72.05 48.33 33.84
N GLY A 275 -70.81 48.68 33.48
CA GLY A 275 -70.43 49.95 32.82
C GLY A 275 -68.98 50.40 33.11
N PRO A 276 -68.41 51.36 32.36
CA PRO A 276 -67.66 51.13 31.11
C PRO A 276 -66.26 51.80 31.04
N THR A 277 -65.65 51.64 29.85
CA THR A 277 -64.34 52.01 29.26
C THR A 277 -63.77 53.43 29.48
N SER A 278 -62.43 53.52 29.52
CA SER A 278 -61.63 54.76 29.46
C SER A 278 -60.33 54.47 28.69
N ASP A 279 -60.19 55.03 27.48
CA ASP A 279 -58.96 55.02 26.67
C ASP A 279 -58.64 56.47 26.27
N ASP A 280 -57.70 57.10 26.97
CA ASP A 280 -57.15 58.43 26.61
C ASP A 280 -55.67 58.61 27.04
N TYR A 281 -55.02 57.55 27.56
CA TYR A 281 -53.66 57.65 28.12
C TYR A 281 -52.53 57.11 27.23
N ASP A 282 -52.82 56.64 26.00
CA ASP A 282 -51.88 55.77 25.26
C ASP A 282 -50.96 56.50 24.25
N LEU A 283 -51.26 57.75 23.87
CA LEU A 283 -50.55 58.39 22.76
C LEU A 283 -49.11 58.86 23.09
N ASP A 284 -48.89 59.37 24.30
CA ASP A 284 -47.57 59.88 24.73
C ASP A 284 -46.56 58.77 25.01
N ASP A 285 -47.03 57.59 25.40
CA ASP A 285 -46.18 56.42 25.62
C ASP A 285 -45.76 55.79 24.28
N VAL A 286 -46.67 55.73 23.30
CA VAL A 286 -46.34 55.32 21.92
C VAL A 286 -45.25 56.23 21.34
N GLN A 287 -45.34 57.55 21.54
CA GLN A 287 -44.37 58.49 20.98
C GLN A 287 -42.97 58.34 21.61
N ARG A 288 -42.87 58.07 22.92
CA ARG A 288 -41.59 57.78 23.59
C ARG A 288 -40.98 56.46 23.12
N ASP A 289 -41.80 55.44 22.90
CA ASP A 289 -41.35 54.15 22.39
C ASP A 289 -40.80 54.24 20.96
N VAL A 290 -41.41 55.04 20.09
CA VAL A 290 -40.90 55.29 18.73
C VAL A 290 -39.52 55.94 18.76
N VAL A 291 -39.29 56.92 19.64
CA VAL A 291 -37.97 57.57 19.79
C VAL A 291 -36.92 56.60 20.31
N ARG A 292 -37.29 55.71 21.25
CA ARG A 292 -36.38 54.66 21.77
C ARG A 292 -36.01 53.67 20.67
N GLN A 293 -36.98 53.19 19.91
CA GLN A 293 -36.74 52.26 18.79
C GLN A 293 -35.86 52.90 17.71
N LEU A 294 -36.05 54.20 17.42
CA LEU A 294 -35.21 54.93 16.46
C LEU A 294 -33.74 54.98 16.92
N ALA A 295 -33.49 55.19 18.22
CA ALA A 295 -32.14 55.17 18.78
C ALA A 295 -31.49 53.79 18.68
N ASP A 296 -32.26 52.72 18.95
CA ASP A 296 -31.78 51.34 18.81
C ASP A 296 -31.44 50.99 17.36
N PHE A 297 -32.28 51.40 16.39
CA PHE A 297 -31.99 51.19 14.97
C PHE A 297 -30.76 51.96 14.52
N LYS A 298 -30.56 53.19 15.00
CA LYS A 298 -29.37 53.98 14.71
C LYS A 298 -28.09 53.33 15.25
N PHE A 299 -28.12 52.79 16.46
CA PHE A 299 -26.99 52.07 17.04
C PHE A 299 -26.67 50.79 16.26
N ARG A 300 -27.69 50.01 15.89
CA ARG A 300 -27.51 48.81 15.06
C ARG A 300 -26.94 49.12 13.68
N ALA A 301 -27.39 50.19 13.05
CA ALA A 301 -26.85 50.65 11.77
C ALA A 301 -25.37 51.01 11.89
N GLN A 302 -24.99 51.77 12.92
CA GLN A 302 -23.59 52.16 13.15
C GLN A 302 -22.68 50.95 13.43
N LYS A 303 -23.18 49.95 14.17
CA LYS A 303 -22.45 48.70 14.39
C LYS A 303 -22.27 47.91 13.09
N ALA A 304 -23.32 47.81 12.28
CA ALA A 304 -23.25 47.17 10.97
C ALA A 304 -22.26 47.89 10.02
N GLU A 305 -22.20 49.23 10.04
CA GLU A 305 -21.22 50.00 9.28
C GLU A 305 -19.77 49.70 9.72
N GLN A 306 -19.53 49.58 11.03
CA GLN A 306 -18.23 49.17 11.56
C GLN A 306 -17.85 47.76 11.09
N ASP A 307 -18.78 46.81 11.19
CA ASP A 307 -18.57 45.42 10.75
C ASP A 307 -18.24 45.38 9.26
N VAL A 308 -18.95 46.14 8.41
CA VAL A 308 -18.65 46.27 6.98
C VAL A 308 -17.22 46.78 6.74
N ALA A 309 -16.78 47.80 7.48
CA ALA A 309 -15.42 48.33 7.35
C ALA A 309 -14.36 47.27 7.73
N THR A 310 -14.60 46.48 8.77
CA THR A 310 -13.68 45.38 9.14
C THR A 310 -13.64 44.29 8.08
N LEU A 311 -14.80 43.90 7.55
CA LEU A 311 -14.89 42.90 6.49
C LEU A 311 -14.18 43.37 5.22
N GLN A 312 -14.33 44.63 4.82
CA GLN A 312 -13.60 45.20 3.69
C GLN A 312 -12.08 45.13 3.87
N ALA A 313 -11.56 45.42 5.08
CA ALA A 313 -10.14 45.28 5.37
C ALA A 313 -9.66 43.81 5.26
N THR A 314 -10.48 42.85 5.71
CA THR A 314 -10.15 41.43 5.54
C THR A 314 -10.15 40.99 4.08
N VAL A 315 -11.11 41.47 3.27
CA VAL A 315 -11.19 41.19 1.83
C VAL A 315 -9.93 41.71 1.12
N ALA A 316 -9.52 42.96 1.36
CA ALA A 316 -8.33 43.53 0.75
C ALA A 316 -7.04 42.74 1.07
N ARG A 317 -6.93 42.22 2.31
CA ARG A 317 -5.81 41.36 2.72
C ARG A 317 -5.84 40.01 2.00
N LEU A 318 -7.01 39.39 1.88
CA LEU A 318 -7.19 38.12 1.17
C LEU A 318 -6.91 38.27 -0.33
N GLU A 319 -7.37 39.34 -0.96
CA GLU A 319 -7.06 39.66 -2.37
C GLU A 319 -5.55 39.78 -2.59
N SER A 320 -4.85 40.49 -1.71
CA SER A 320 -3.39 40.60 -1.76
C SER A 320 -2.69 39.24 -1.62
N GLN A 321 -3.25 38.34 -0.80
CA GLN A 321 -2.72 36.99 -0.64
C GLN A 321 -2.97 36.13 -1.89
N VAL A 322 -4.15 36.24 -2.51
CA VAL A 322 -4.48 35.55 -3.77
C VAL A 322 -3.53 35.97 -4.89
N ILE A 323 -3.22 37.26 -5.02
CA ILE A 323 -2.27 37.77 -6.02
C ILE A 323 -0.89 37.13 -5.83
N ARG A 324 -0.37 37.09 -4.59
CA ARG A 324 0.93 36.47 -4.30
C ARG A 324 0.94 34.97 -4.62
N TYR A 325 -0.10 34.23 -4.22
CA TYR A 325 -0.17 32.80 -4.51
C TYR A 325 -0.32 32.50 -6.00
N LYS A 326 -1.06 33.33 -6.74
CA LYS A 326 -1.16 33.20 -8.20
C LYS A 326 0.21 33.40 -8.87
N SER A 327 0.93 34.46 -8.51
CA SER A 327 2.27 34.72 -9.04
C SER A 327 3.26 33.60 -8.71
N ALA A 328 3.23 33.08 -7.48
CA ALA A 328 4.05 31.94 -7.10
C ALA A 328 3.70 30.66 -7.89
N ALA A 329 2.42 30.38 -8.12
CA ALA A 329 1.97 29.25 -8.92
C ALA A 329 2.46 29.35 -10.37
N GLU A 330 2.35 30.52 -11.00
CA GLU A 330 2.86 30.77 -12.36
C GLU A 330 4.39 30.59 -12.45
N MET A 331 5.14 30.97 -11.40
CA MET A 331 6.58 30.71 -11.35
C MET A 331 6.91 29.22 -11.25
N TYR A 332 6.16 28.46 -10.44
CA TYR A 332 6.37 27.01 -10.31
C TYR A 332 6.02 26.27 -11.61
N GLU A 333 4.96 26.67 -12.31
CA GLU A 333 4.59 26.09 -13.60
C GLU A 333 5.70 26.26 -14.63
N LYS A 334 6.26 27.48 -14.76
CA LYS A 334 7.41 27.74 -15.63
C LYS A 334 8.63 26.90 -15.25
N SER A 335 8.91 26.74 -13.96
CA SER A 335 10.01 25.90 -13.48
C SER A 335 9.77 24.41 -13.80
N GLU A 336 8.55 23.93 -13.68
CA GLU A 336 8.19 22.55 -14.01
C GLU A 336 8.38 22.26 -15.50
N GLU A 337 7.95 23.18 -16.36
CA GLU A 337 8.14 23.07 -17.80
C GLU A 337 9.63 23.02 -18.19
N ALA A 338 10.46 23.86 -17.57
CA ALA A 338 11.92 23.84 -17.79
C ALA A 338 12.53 22.49 -17.40
N LEU A 339 12.16 21.94 -16.23
CA LEU A 339 12.63 20.63 -15.79
C LEU A 339 12.14 19.48 -16.69
N LYS A 340 10.92 19.57 -17.22
CA LYS A 340 10.41 18.60 -18.22
C LYS A 340 11.23 18.63 -19.51
N GLN A 341 11.61 19.82 -19.98
CA GLN A 341 12.47 19.98 -21.15
C GLN A 341 13.86 19.41 -20.90
N GLU A 342 14.46 19.70 -19.75
CA GLU A 342 15.77 19.18 -19.35
C GLU A 342 15.76 17.65 -19.22
N LYS A 343 14.74 17.08 -18.57
CA LYS A 343 14.56 15.62 -18.48
C LYS A 343 14.52 14.96 -19.86
N ARG A 344 13.77 15.54 -20.81
CA ARG A 344 13.70 15.03 -22.20
C ARG A 344 15.05 15.14 -22.92
N LYS A 345 15.85 16.15 -22.61
CA LYS A 345 17.19 16.33 -23.16
C LYS A 345 18.14 15.27 -22.61
N LEU A 346 18.23 15.15 -21.28
CA LEU A 346 19.08 14.16 -20.61
C LEU A 346 18.71 12.72 -21.00
N GLN A 347 17.41 12.44 -21.18
CA GLN A 347 16.99 11.11 -21.63
C GLN A 347 17.45 10.79 -23.06
N ARG A 348 17.53 11.78 -23.94
CA ARG A 348 18.09 11.61 -25.29
C ARG A 348 19.60 11.39 -25.22
N GLU A 349 20.30 12.22 -24.45
CA GLU A 349 21.75 12.08 -24.25
C GLU A 349 22.13 10.72 -23.63
N ALA A 350 21.35 10.22 -22.68
CA ALA A 350 21.56 8.91 -22.09
C ALA A 350 21.40 7.76 -23.11
N ARG A 351 20.39 7.84 -23.99
CA ARG A 351 20.20 6.84 -25.07
C ARG A 351 21.35 6.89 -26.07
N GLU A 352 21.80 8.08 -26.46
CA GLU A 352 22.95 8.25 -27.35
C GLU A 352 24.26 7.75 -26.72
N ALA A 353 24.46 7.98 -25.42
CA ALA A 353 25.61 7.46 -24.70
C ALA A 353 25.57 5.92 -24.61
N GLN A 354 24.39 5.34 -24.38
CA GLN A 354 24.20 3.89 -24.36
C GLN A 354 24.49 3.27 -25.74
N SER A 355 23.96 3.84 -26.82
CA SER A 355 24.25 3.38 -28.19
C SER A 355 25.76 3.41 -28.47
N ARG A 356 26.46 4.47 -28.07
CA ARG A 356 27.91 4.57 -28.20
C ARG A 356 28.65 3.52 -27.37
N ALA A 357 28.17 3.20 -26.17
CA ALA A 357 28.75 2.14 -25.35
C ALA A 357 28.60 0.77 -26.03
N GLU A 358 27.43 0.45 -26.57
CA GLU A 358 27.17 -0.80 -27.30
C GLU A 358 28.05 -0.91 -28.56
N GLU A 359 28.24 0.17 -29.31
CA GLU A 359 29.17 0.23 -30.45
C GLU A 359 30.64 -0.03 -30.03
N LEU A 360 31.07 0.56 -28.91
CA LEU A 360 32.42 0.34 -28.39
C LEU A 360 32.60 -1.08 -27.85
N GLU A 361 31.60 -1.65 -27.17
CA GLU A 361 31.63 -3.02 -26.68
C GLU A 361 31.73 -4.02 -27.82
N THR A 362 30.92 -3.85 -28.87
CA THR A 362 31.01 -4.71 -30.08
C THR A 362 32.39 -4.60 -30.73
N SER A 363 32.91 -3.38 -30.94
CA SER A 363 34.26 -3.15 -31.46
C SER A 363 35.34 -3.83 -30.60
N ASN A 364 35.24 -3.71 -29.28
CA ASN A 364 36.17 -4.34 -28.34
C ASN A 364 36.11 -5.88 -28.44
N THR A 365 34.92 -6.47 -28.53
CA THR A 365 34.78 -7.93 -28.72
C THR A 365 35.43 -8.40 -30.01
N HIS A 366 35.36 -7.62 -31.10
CA HIS A 366 36.05 -7.94 -32.36
C HIS A 366 37.58 -7.87 -32.21
N LEU A 367 38.08 -6.85 -31.51
CA LEU A 367 39.51 -6.71 -31.23
C LEU A 367 40.05 -7.85 -30.35
N LEU A 368 39.31 -8.24 -29.30
CA LEU A 368 39.66 -9.39 -28.45
C LEU A 368 39.74 -10.68 -29.26
N LYS A 369 38.75 -10.98 -30.10
CA LYS A 369 38.78 -12.15 -31.00
C LYS A 369 40.01 -12.12 -31.93
N ARG A 370 40.38 -10.96 -32.46
CA ARG A 370 41.57 -10.82 -33.32
C ARG A 370 42.86 -11.03 -32.54
N LEU A 371 42.93 -10.51 -31.31
CA LEU A 371 44.06 -10.70 -30.40
C LEU A 371 44.24 -12.17 -30.03
N ASP A 372 43.16 -12.91 -29.76
CA ASP A 372 43.23 -14.34 -29.46
C ASP A 372 43.70 -15.17 -30.65
N LYS A 373 43.27 -14.82 -31.87
CA LYS A 373 43.81 -15.43 -33.10
C LYS A 373 45.33 -15.22 -33.21
N LEU A 374 45.81 -14.01 -32.95
CA LEU A 374 47.25 -13.70 -32.97
C LEU A 374 48.02 -14.44 -31.87
N LYS A 375 47.45 -14.55 -30.66
CA LYS A 375 48.04 -15.36 -29.58
C LYS A 375 48.16 -16.83 -29.99
N ASN A 376 47.11 -17.40 -30.57
CA ASN A 376 47.12 -18.79 -31.02
C ASN A 376 48.15 -19.01 -32.14
N ALA A 377 48.24 -18.10 -33.11
CA ALA A 377 49.25 -18.15 -34.16
C ALA A 377 50.67 -18.07 -33.60
N LYS A 378 50.91 -17.17 -32.64
CA LYS A 378 52.20 -17.08 -31.94
C LYS A 378 52.54 -18.38 -31.19
N SER A 379 51.58 -18.95 -30.47
CA SER A 379 51.78 -20.21 -29.74
C SER A 379 52.06 -21.39 -30.67
N ALA A 380 51.45 -21.42 -31.87
CA ALA A 380 51.75 -22.43 -32.88
C ALA A 380 53.19 -22.29 -33.40
N LEU A 381 53.61 -21.08 -33.78
CA LEU A 381 54.98 -20.81 -34.22
C LEU A 381 56.04 -21.16 -33.15
N LEU A 382 55.72 -20.95 -31.87
CA LEU A 382 56.59 -21.33 -30.76
C LEU A 382 56.66 -22.84 -30.51
N LYS A 383 55.71 -23.64 -30.99
CA LYS A 383 55.77 -25.11 -30.93
C LYS A 383 56.61 -25.70 -32.06
N ASP A 384 56.74 -24.98 -33.16
CA ASP A 384 57.50 -25.39 -34.35
C ASP A 384 59.01 -25.02 -34.26
N LEU A 385 59.39 -24.21 -33.26
CA LEU A 385 60.76 -23.87 -32.87
C LEU A 385 61.24 -24.81 -31.76
#